data_AF-A0A376VMS0-F1
#
_entry.id   AF-A0A376VMS0-F1
#
_cell.length_a   1.000
_cell.length_b   1.000
_cell.length_c   1.000
_cell.angle_alpha   90.00
_cell.angle_beta   90.00
_cell.angle_gamma   90.00
#
_symmetry.space_group_name_H-M   'P 1'
#
loop_
_entity.id
_entity.type
_entity.pdbx_description
1 polymer ?
#
loop_
_entity_poly.entity_id
_entity_poly.type
_entity_poly.pdbx_seq_one_letter_code
_entity_poly.pdbx_strand_id
1 'polypeptide(L)'
;MERQKQILLQIDSLSSGGAAAQSTSGDQSGAAASMTPTADAGTANAGAPVKSGDANTDYNAAIALVQDKSRQDDAMVAFQNFIKNYPDSTYLPNAQLLAGSVKLQQG
;
A
#
# COMPACT_ATOMS: atom_id res chain seq x y z
N MET A 1 24.79 -5.18 -8.60
CA MET A 1 24.94 -3.71 -8.62
C MET A 1 23.86 -2.99 -9.42
N GLU A 2 23.17 -3.66 -10.35
CA GLU A 2 22.17 -3.04 -11.25
C GLU A 2 20.98 -2.35 -10.54
N ARG A 3 20.52 -2.90 -9.42
CA ARG A 3 19.37 -2.37 -8.66
C ARG A 3 19.63 -0.97 -8.08
N GLN A 4 20.87 -0.66 -7.69
CA GLN A 4 21.22 0.66 -7.15
C GLN A 4 21.11 1.76 -8.23
N LYS A 5 21.47 1.43 -9.48
CA LYS A 5 21.34 2.37 -10.60
C LYS A 5 19.89 2.70 -10.92
N GLN A 6 19.00 1.72 -10.81
CA GLN A 6 17.59 1.89 -11.13
C GLN A 6 16.85 2.80 -10.13
N ILE A 7 17.25 2.78 -8.86
CA ILE A 7 16.70 3.67 -7.82
C ILE A 7 17.16 5.12 -8.04
N LEU A 8 18.42 5.32 -8.43
CA LEU A 8 18.96 6.65 -8.70
C LEU A 8 18.24 7.34 -9.87
N LEU A 9 17.92 6.57 -10.92
CA LEU A 9 17.18 7.06 -12.09
C LEU A 9 15.72 7.42 -11.76
N GLN A 10 15.10 6.69 -10.83
CA GLN A 10 13.75 7.03 -10.37
C GLN A 10 13.74 8.35 -9.57
N ILE A 11 14.75 8.58 -8.73
CA ILE A 11 14.88 9.83 -7.96
C ILE A 11 15.11 11.03 -8.88
N ASP A 12 15.94 10.88 -9.92
CA ASP A 12 16.17 11.94 -10.90
C ASP A 12 14.87 12.31 -11.65
N SER A 13 14.07 11.32 -12.05
CA SER A 13 12.77 11.54 -12.71
C SER A 13 11.74 12.22 -11.80
N LEU A 14 11.79 11.95 -10.49
CA LEU A 14 10.95 12.60 -9.48
C LEU A 14 11.40 14.05 -9.22
N SER A 15 12.71 14.30 -9.31
CA SER A 15 13.29 15.64 -9.13
C SER A 15 13.13 16.52 -10.37
N SER A 16 13.08 15.95 -11.57
CA SER A 16 12.96 16.69 -12.83
C SER A 16 11.51 17.00 -13.25
N GLY A 17 10.50 16.43 -12.56
CA GLY A 17 9.08 16.59 -12.86
C GLY A 17 8.38 17.77 -12.17
N GLY A 18 9.12 18.60 -11.42
CA GLY A 18 8.57 19.74 -10.69
C GLY A 18 8.38 20.99 -11.54
N ALA A 19 7.38 21.02 -12.43
CA ALA A 19 6.59 22.21 -12.80
C ALA A 19 5.71 21.94 -14.04
N ALA A 20 4.43 21.64 -13.84
CA ALA A 20 3.34 22.21 -14.64
C ALA A 20 1.95 21.80 -14.10
N ALA A 21 1.09 22.81 -13.98
CA ALA A 21 -0.37 22.76 -13.90
C ALA A 21 -1.01 22.35 -12.58
N GLN A 22 -1.00 23.29 -11.63
CA GLN A 22 -2.10 23.49 -10.70
C GLN A 22 -3.26 24.20 -11.43
N SER A 23 -4.46 23.73 -11.12
CA SER A 23 -5.78 24.03 -11.67
C SER A 23 -6.20 25.51 -11.67
N THR A 24 -7.02 25.88 -12.66
CA THR A 24 -7.97 27.00 -12.61
C THR A 24 -9.39 26.44 -12.48
N SER A 25 -10.03 26.61 -11.33
CA SER A 25 -11.00 27.67 -11.02
C SER A 25 -12.44 27.27 -11.35
N GLY A 26 -13.07 26.55 -10.43
CA GLY A 26 -14.50 26.64 -10.15
C GLY A 26 -14.69 27.52 -8.90
N ASP A 27 -15.76 28.30 -8.91
CA ASP A 27 -16.00 29.53 -8.16
C ASP A 27 -16.07 29.43 -6.62
N GLN A 28 -15.88 30.61 -6.03
CA GLN A 28 -15.70 31.05 -4.64
C GLN A 28 -16.55 30.41 -3.53
N SER A 29 -15.93 30.18 -2.34
CA SER A 29 -16.19 30.97 -1.11
C SER A 29 -15.57 30.33 0.14
N GLY A 30 -14.67 31.06 0.81
CA GLY A 30 -14.68 31.23 2.26
C GLY A 30 -14.09 30.14 3.17
N ALA A 31 -13.02 30.56 3.86
CA ALA A 31 -12.56 30.14 5.19
C ALA A 31 -11.57 28.95 5.28
N ALA A 32 -10.44 29.29 5.90
CA ALA A 32 -9.30 28.46 6.19
C ALA A 32 -9.63 27.31 7.15
N ALA A 33 -9.06 26.14 6.87
CA ALA A 33 -8.60 25.23 7.90
C ALA A 33 -7.38 24.50 7.36
N SER A 34 -6.24 24.71 8.03
CA SER A 34 -5.04 23.90 7.88
C SER A 34 -5.41 22.43 7.91
N MET A 35 -5.15 21.72 6.82
CA MET A 35 -5.04 20.27 6.86
C MET A 35 -3.61 19.92 6.53
N THR A 36 -2.85 19.68 7.60
CA THR A 36 -1.82 18.64 7.63
C THR A 36 -2.26 17.46 6.75
N PRO A 37 -1.36 16.76 6.04
CA PRO A 37 -1.67 15.41 5.61
C PRO A 37 -1.78 14.57 6.90
N THR A 38 -2.97 14.60 7.50
CA THR A 38 -3.44 13.55 8.38
C THR A 38 -3.25 12.28 7.58
N ALA A 39 -2.45 11.38 8.14
CA ALA A 39 -2.41 10.00 7.70
C ALA A 39 -3.85 9.59 7.38
N ASP A 40 -4.10 9.27 6.11
CA ASP A 40 -5.27 8.48 5.77
C ASP A 40 -5.01 7.09 6.36
N ALA A 41 -5.19 7.00 7.68
CA ALA A 41 -5.77 5.85 8.32
C ALA A 41 -7.24 5.81 7.89
N GLY A 42 -7.45 5.68 6.57
CA GLY A 42 -8.71 5.27 5.99
C GLY A 42 -9.00 3.94 6.64
N THR A 43 -10.05 3.93 7.45
CA THR A 43 -10.49 2.86 8.33
C THR A 43 -10.39 1.50 7.62
N ALA A 44 -9.28 0.77 7.85
CA ALA A 44 -9.16 -0.63 7.45
C ALA A 44 -9.91 -1.51 8.43
N ASN A 45 -11.20 -1.21 8.64
CA ASN A 45 -12.14 -2.14 9.25
C ASN A 45 -12.92 -2.82 8.12
N ALA A 46 -12.18 -3.56 7.29
CA ALA A 46 -12.74 -4.59 6.43
C ALA A 46 -12.16 -5.94 6.90
N GLY A 47 -12.95 -6.68 7.66
CA GLY A 47 -12.96 -8.15 7.56
C GLY A 47 -12.98 -8.51 6.09
N ALA A 48 -11.99 -9.27 5.60
CA ALA A 48 -11.64 -9.54 4.20
C ALA A 48 -12.79 -9.37 3.15
N PRO A 49 -12.55 -8.76 1.98
CA PRO A 49 -11.66 -9.35 0.98
C PRO A 49 -10.72 -8.35 0.28
N VAL A 50 -9.45 -8.73 0.11
CA VAL A 50 -8.49 -7.96 -0.69
C VAL A 50 -8.57 -8.38 -2.15
N LYS A 51 -9.46 -7.69 -2.88
CA LYS A 51 -9.40 -7.54 -4.33
C LYS A 51 -9.94 -6.16 -4.70
N SER A 52 -9.10 -5.15 -4.56
CA SER A 52 -9.30 -3.83 -5.18
C SER A 52 -9.03 -3.88 -6.70
N GLY A 53 -8.27 -4.88 -7.15
CA GLY A 53 -7.70 -4.95 -8.52
C GLY A 53 -6.33 -4.29 -8.64
N ASP A 54 -5.87 -3.66 -7.55
CA ASP A 54 -4.54 -3.08 -7.43
C ASP A 54 -3.71 -3.83 -6.39
N ALA A 55 -2.51 -4.24 -6.79
CA ALA A 55 -1.61 -5.01 -5.94
C ALA A 55 -1.07 -4.18 -4.75
N ASN A 56 -0.83 -2.88 -4.92
CA ASN A 56 -0.32 -2.05 -3.84
C ASN A 56 -1.34 -1.94 -2.70
N THR A 57 -2.59 -1.67 -3.05
CA THR A 57 -3.74 -1.57 -2.14
C THR A 57 -3.97 -2.89 -1.40
N ASP A 58 -4.05 -4.01 -2.12
CA ASP A 58 -4.30 -5.32 -1.52
C ASP A 58 -3.15 -5.78 -0.61
N TYR A 59 -1.90 -5.45 -0.95
CA TYR A 59 -0.73 -5.71 -0.12
C TYR A 59 -0.73 -4.88 1.17
N ASN A 60 -0.99 -3.57 1.08
CA ASN A 60 -1.04 -2.70 2.26
C ASN A 60 -2.17 -3.11 3.21
N ALA A 61 -3.33 -3.48 2.68
CA ALA A 61 -4.43 -4.03 3.46
C ALA A 61 -4.00 -5.32 4.18
N ALA A 62 -3.30 -6.23 3.51
CA ALA A 62 -2.77 -7.44 4.15
C ALA A 62 -1.76 -7.15 5.27
N ILE A 63 -0.88 -6.17 5.09
CA ILE A 63 0.08 -5.72 6.11
C ILE A 63 -0.65 -5.16 7.34
N ALA A 64 -1.72 -4.39 7.15
CA ALA A 64 -2.51 -3.86 8.26
C ALA A 64 -3.09 -4.98 9.15
N LEU A 65 -3.48 -6.10 8.54
CA LEU A 65 -3.98 -7.28 9.26
C LEU A 65 -2.89 -7.95 10.12
N VAL A 66 -1.63 -8.00 9.65
CA VAL A 66 -0.51 -8.61 10.40
C VAL A 66 -0.27 -7.92 11.74
N GLN A 67 -0.53 -6.60 11.80
CA GLN A 67 -0.30 -5.82 13.01
C GLN A 67 -1.36 -6.10 14.08
N ASP A 68 -2.52 -6.62 13.69
CA ASP A 68 -3.57 -7.04 14.60
C ASP A 68 -3.44 -8.53 14.93
N LYS A 69 -2.96 -8.81 16.16
CA LYS A 69 -2.78 -10.19 16.64
C LYS A 69 -4.06 -11.00 16.67
N SER A 70 -5.24 -10.36 16.76
CA SER A 70 -6.52 -11.05 16.73
C SER A 70 -6.96 -11.43 15.31
N ARG A 71 -6.29 -10.90 14.29
CA ARG A 71 -6.64 -11.05 12.87
C ARG A 71 -5.54 -11.75 12.06
N GLN A 72 -4.70 -12.54 12.72
CA GLN A 72 -3.63 -13.30 12.07
C GLN A 72 -4.19 -14.27 11.00
N ASP A 73 -5.35 -14.88 11.24
CA ASP A 73 -6.02 -15.73 10.23
C ASP A 73 -6.48 -14.94 9.01
N ASP A 74 -7.04 -13.74 9.20
CA ASP A 74 -7.42 -12.85 8.10
C ASP A 74 -6.19 -12.40 7.31
N ALA A 75 -5.08 -12.08 8.00
CA ALA A 75 -3.82 -11.72 7.36
C ALA A 75 -3.29 -12.87 6.48
N MET A 76 -3.39 -14.10 6.97
CA MET A 76 -3.01 -15.30 6.21
C MET A 76 -3.85 -15.44 4.93
N VAL A 77 -5.17 -15.30 5.03
CA VAL A 77 -6.07 -15.37 3.87
C VAL A 77 -5.76 -14.24 2.88
N ALA A 78 -5.48 -13.03 3.37
CA ALA A 78 -5.15 -11.89 2.53
C ALA A 78 -3.85 -12.11 1.73
N PHE A 79 -2.76 -12.58 2.36
CA PHE A 79 -1.52 -12.88 1.62
C PHE A 79 -1.66 -14.05 0.66
N GLN A 80 -2.41 -15.10 1.02
CA GLN A 80 -2.66 -16.22 0.09
C GLN A 80 -3.44 -15.75 -1.14
N ASN A 81 -4.45 -14.92 -0.94
CA ASN A 81 -5.18 -14.29 -2.04
C ASN A 81 -4.26 -13.40 -2.86
N PHE A 82 -3.43 -12.57 -2.23
CA PHE A 82 -2.47 -11.72 -2.91
C PHE A 82 -1.55 -12.51 -3.85
N ILE A 83 -0.93 -13.59 -3.35
CA ILE A 83 -0.03 -14.46 -4.12
C ILE A 83 -0.74 -15.08 -5.33
N LYS A 84 -1.99 -15.53 -5.14
CA LYS A 84 -2.79 -16.13 -6.22
C LYS A 84 -3.24 -15.12 -7.27
N ASN A 85 -3.55 -13.91 -6.83
CA ASN A 85 -4.19 -12.88 -7.65
C ASN A 85 -3.19 -12.01 -8.40
N TYR A 86 -1.98 -11.87 -7.85
CA TYR A 86 -0.92 -11.03 -8.40
C TYR A 86 0.39 -11.81 -8.51
N PRO A 87 0.45 -12.87 -9.35
CA PRO A 87 1.64 -13.70 -9.51
C PRO A 87 2.85 -12.92 -10.04
N ASP A 88 2.61 -11.82 -10.76
CA ASP A 88 3.65 -10.96 -11.34
C ASP A 88 3.95 -9.72 -10.49
N SER A 89 3.39 -9.63 -9.27
CA SER A 89 3.63 -8.46 -8.41
C SER A 89 5.08 -8.38 -7.94
N THR A 90 5.63 -7.17 -7.92
CA THR A 90 6.90 -6.89 -7.25
C THR A 90 6.87 -7.18 -5.74
N TYR A 91 5.67 -7.23 -5.14
CA TYR A 91 5.47 -7.59 -3.73
C TYR A 91 5.37 -9.10 -3.49
N LEU A 92 5.35 -9.95 -4.53
CA LEU A 92 5.20 -11.40 -4.38
C LEU A 92 6.21 -12.03 -3.40
N PRO A 93 7.52 -11.74 -3.48
CA PRO A 93 8.49 -12.34 -2.54
C PRO A 93 8.23 -11.89 -1.10
N ASN A 94 7.84 -10.64 -0.89
CA ASN A 94 7.52 -10.14 0.45
C ASN A 94 6.25 -10.77 1.00
N ALA A 95 5.20 -10.91 0.18
CA ALA A 95 3.96 -11.56 0.58
C ALA A 95 4.19 -13.01 1.02
N GLN A 96 5.09 -13.75 0.34
CA GLN A 96 5.47 -15.10 0.73
C GLN A 96 6.21 -15.14 2.08
N LEU A 97 7.18 -14.24 2.29
CA LEU A 97 7.90 -14.15 3.56
C LEU A 97 6.96 -13.78 4.72
N LEU A 98 6.08 -12.79 4.51
CA LEU A 98 5.13 -12.34 5.51
C LEU A 98 4.08 -13.40 5.83
N ALA A 99 3.58 -14.13 4.85
CA ALA A 99 2.72 -15.29 5.09
C ALA A 99 3.41 -16.32 5.99
N GLY A 100 4.70 -16.58 5.78
CA GLY A 100 5.51 -17.40 6.70
C GLY A 100 5.54 -16.84 8.12
N SER A 101 5.83 -15.54 8.27
CA SER A 101 5.87 -14.86 9.57
C SER A 101 4.52 -14.87 10.30
N VAL A 102 3.40 -14.67 9.60
CA VAL A 102 2.05 -14.78 10.17
C VAL A 102 1.84 -16.20 10.70
N LYS A 103 2.21 -17.23 9.93
CA LYS A 103 2.07 -18.63 10.36
C LYS A 103 2.86 -18.95 11.63
N LEU A 104 4.08 -18.42 11.73
CA LEU A 104 4.94 -18.61 12.90
C LEU A 104 4.39 -17.90 14.15
N GLN A 105 3.66 -16.79 13.98
CA GLN A 105 3.05 -16.05 15.09
C GLN A 105 1.72 -16.66 15.56
N GLN A 106 1.11 -17.55 14.77
CA GLN A 106 -0.12 -18.28 15.15
C GLN A 106 0.15 -19.52 16.03
N GLY A 107 1.41 -19.94 16.16
CA GLY A 107 1.83 -21.11 16.95
C GLY A 107 2.41 -20.72 18.31
#